data_AF-A0A6L4ZQW8-F1
#
_entry.id   AF-A0A6L4ZQW8-F1
#
_cell.length_a   1.000
_cell.length_b   1.000
_cell.length_c   1.000
_cell.angle_alpha   90.00
_cell.angle_beta   90.00
_cell.angle_gamma   90.00
#
_symmetry.space_group_name_H-M   'P 1'
#
loop_
_entity.id
_entity.type
_entity.pdbx_description
1 polymer ?
#
loop_
_entity_poly.entity_id
_entity_poly.type
_entity_poly.pdbx_seq_one_letter_code
_entity_poly.pdbx_strand_id
1 'polypeptide(L)'
;MSDDHSKHHIVQPTTYAAILGALLVFTVLTYSVAFIDLGVLSNFVAMGIAVTKATLVVLFFMHIFYSTRLLWVIVVGSFGWLCLMLILTLGDYVTRHWDIQKHVFF
;
A
#
# COMPACT_ATOMS: atom_id res chain seq x y z
N MET A 1 39.56 4.52 -33.62
CA MET A 1 39.87 4.66 -32.18
C MET A 1 39.28 5.97 -31.69
N SER A 2 37.98 5.96 -31.36
CA SER A 2 37.30 7.01 -30.59
C SER A 2 36.05 6.38 -29.99
N ASP A 3 36.25 5.66 -28.89
CA ASP A 3 35.21 5.08 -28.05
C ASP A 3 34.51 6.21 -27.27
N ASP A 4 33.40 6.72 -27.82
CA ASP A 4 32.54 7.68 -27.14
C ASP A 4 31.82 6.97 -25.99
N HIS A 5 32.32 7.22 -24.79
CA HIS A 5 31.88 6.62 -23.55
C HIS A 5 30.42 6.95 -23.27
N SER A 6 29.57 5.93 -23.43
CA SER A 6 28.63 5.45 -22.41
C SER A 6 28.13 6.53 -21.44
N LYS A 7 27.26 7.43 -21.91
CA LYS A 7 26.43 8.25 -21.04
C LYS A 7 25.44 7.33 -20.33
N HIS A 8 25.90 6.75 -19.23
CA HIS A 8 25.12 5.96 -18.30
C HIS A 8 23.93 6.82 -17.85
N HIS A 9 22.78 6.62 -18.49
CA HIS A 9 21.54 7.36 -18.28
C HIS A 9 20.93 6.89 -16.95
N ILE A 10 21.63 7.15 -15.85
CA ILE A 10 21.13 6.90 -14.51
C ILE A 10 20.13 8.01 -14.22
N VAL A 11 18.86 7.61 -14.18
CA VAL A 11 17.73 8.34 -13.59
C VAL A 11 18.19 9.31 -12.50
N GLN A 12 17.79 10.58 -12.62
CA GLN A 12 18.27 11.67 -11.77
C GLN A 12 18.05 11.35 -10.28
N PRO A 13 19.10 11.40 -9.43
CA PRO A 13 19.00 11.09 -8.00
C PRO A 13 18.04 12.01 -7.23
N THR A 14 17.72 13.18 -7.79
CA THR A 14 16.72 14.12 -7.27
C THR A 14 15.32 13.53 -7.19
N THR A 15 14.91 12.68 -8.14
CA THR A 15 13.58 12.03 -8.11
C THR A 15 13.47 11.08 -6.92
N TYR A 16 14.51 10.27 -6.68
CA TYR A 16 14.55 9.37 -5.52
C TYR A 16 14.57 10.12 -4.19
N ALA A 17 15.31 11.23 -4.11
CA ALA A 17 15.35 12.06 -2.90
C ALA A 17 14.00 12.73 -2.59
N ALA A 18 13.29 13.22 -3.62
CA ALA A 18 11.95 13.81 -3.45
C ALA A 18 10.93 12.76 -2.96
N ILE A 19 10.97 11.56 -3.53
CA ILE A 19 10.12 10.44 -3.11
C ILE A 19 10.40 10.08 -1.65
N LEU A 20 11.68 9.91 -1.28
CA LEU A 20 12.12 9.61 0.09
C LEU A 20 11.61 10.65 1.10
N GLY A 21 11.65 11.93 0.75
CA GLY A 21 11.05 13.01 1.54
C GLY A 21 9.54 12.84 1.74
N ALA A 22 8.79 12.56 0.67
CA ALA A 22 7.33 12.34 0.76
C ALA A 22 6.98 11.16 1.67
N LEU A 23 7.75 10.07 1.64
CA LEU A 23 7.54 8.90 2.50
C LEU A 23 7.85 9.17 3.98
N LEU A 24 8.91 9.95 4.25
CA LEU A 24 9.23 10.37 5.60
C LEU A 24 8.11 11.22 6.19
N VAL A 25 7.59 12.19 5.43
CA VAL A 25 6.44 13.01 5.85
C VAL A 25 5.23 12.12 6.16
N PHE A 26 4.92 11.17 5.29
CA PHE A 26 3.79 10.26 5.51
C PHE A 26 3.98 9.36 6.74
N THR A 27 5.22 8.93 7.00
CA THR A 27 5.56 8.12 8.18
C THR A 27 5.39 8.93 9.47
N VAL A 28 5.86 10.17 9.49
CA VAL A 28 5.66 11.09 10.62
C VAL A 28 4.18 11.39 10.83
N LEU A 29 3.40 11.53 9.75
CA LEU A 29 1.96 11.76 9.81
C LEU A 29 1.24 10.57 10.47
N THR A 30 1.53 9.34 10.04
CA THR A 30 0.93 8.13 10.65
C THR A 30 1.34 7.97 12.10
N TYR A 31 2.63 8.20 12.41
CA TYR A 31 3.12 8.19 13.78
C TYR A 31 2.38 9.21 14.65
N SER A 32 2.20 10.44 14.16
CA SER A 32 1.52 11.51 14.90
C SER A 32 0.06 11.20 15.17
N VAL A 33 -0.65 10.63 14.18
CA VAL A 33 -2.05 10.24 14.34
C VAL A 33 -2.21 9.10 15.35
N ALA A 34 -1.22 8.23 15.51
CA ALA A 34 -1.25 7.17 16.52
C ALA A 34 -1.24 7.70 17.97
N PHE A 35 -0.79 8.94 18.21
CA PHE A 35 -0.85 9.56 19.55
C PHE A 35 -2.15 10.31 19.83
N ILE A 36 -3.01 10.48 18.82
CA ILE A 36 -4.30 11.15 18.99
C ILE A 36 -5.35 10.06 19.22
N ASP A 37 -5.84 9.96 20.45
CA ASP A 37 -6.84 8.96 20.81
C ASP A 37 -8.23 9.43 20.36
N LEU A 38 -8.59 9.12 19.11
CA LEU A 38 -9.89 9.42 18.51
C LEU A 38 -10.98 8.37 18.87
N GLY A 39 -10.72 7.48 19.83
CA GLY A 39 -11.63 6.41 20.21
C GLY A 39 -11.98 5.49 19.03
N VAL A 40 -13.26 5.17 18.83
CA VAL A 40 -13.73 4.21 17.80
C VAL A 40 -13.38 4.64 16.37
N LEU A 41 -13.20 5.94 16.14
CA LEU A 41 -12.84 6.48 14.82
C LEU A 41 -11.35 6.29 14.49
N SER A 42 -10.49 6.04 15.48
CA SER A 42 -9.04 5.90 15.30
C SER A 42 -8.70 4.81 14.28
N ASN A 43 -9.39 3.67 14.32
CA ASN A 43 -9.13 2.56 13.41
C ASN A 43 -9.48 2.89 11.94
N PHE A 44 -10.57 3.63 11.70
CA PHE A 44 -10.94 4.09 10.36
C PHE A 44 -9.96 5.13 9.81
N VAL A 45 -9.53 6.06 10.66
CA VAL A 45 -8.53 7.08 10.30
C VAL A 45 -7.18 6.42 10.02
N ALA A 46 -6.75 5.47 10.86
CA ALA A 46 -5.51 4.71 10.67
C ALA A 46 -5.53 3.90 9.36
N MET A 47 -6.65 3.22 9.03
CA MET A 47 -6.82 2.55 7.74
C MET A 47 -6.79 3.53 6.56
N GLY A 48 -7.45 4.69 6.67
CA GLY A 48 -7.44 5.71 5.62
C GLY A 48 -6.02 6.19 5.31
N ILE A 49 -5.25 6.51 6.35
CA ILE A 49 -3.84 6.92 6.23
C ILE A 49 -3.01 5.77 5.65
N ALA A 50 -3.21 4.53 6.10
CA ALA A 50 -2.50 3.38 5.58
C ALA A 50 -2.73 3.18 4.07
N VAL A 51 -3.98 3.32 3.59
CA VAL A 51 -4.32 3.21 2.17
C VAL A 51 -3.71 4.36 1.37
N THR A 52 -3.81 5.60 1.83
CA THR A 52 -3.21 6.75 1.14
C THR A 52 -1.68 6.60 1.03
N LYS A 53 -1.02 6.11 2.09
CA LYS A 53 0.41 5.79 2.06
C LYS A 53 0.72 4.73 1.01
N ALA A 54 -0.05 3.64 0.98
CA ALA A 54 0.14 2.53 0.05
C ALA A 54 -0.01 3.00 -1.41
N THR A 55 -1.00 3.85 -1.69
CA THR A 55 -1.19 4.44 -3.03
C THR A 55 0.00 5.31 -3.45
N LEU A 56 0.54 6.13 -2.55
CA LEU A 56 1.74 6.93 -2.83
C LEU A 56 2.96 6.04 -3.12
N VAL A 57 3.17 4.99 -2.33
CA VAL A 57 4.25 4.02 -2.56
C VAL A 57 4.11 3.37 -3.94
N VAL A 58 2.92 2.92 -4.32
CA VAL A 58 2.69 2.26 -5.61
C VAL A 58 2.89 3.23 -6.79
N LEU A 59 2.42 4.48 -6.69
CA LEU A 59 2.60 5.46 -7.77
C LEU A 59 4.07 5.86 -7.96
N PHE A 60 4.79 6.14 -6.87
CA PHE A 60 6.12 6.74 -6.90
C PHE A 60 7.26 5.72 -6.83
N PHE A 61 7.25 4.81 -5.87
CA PHE A 61 8.33 3.80 -5.70
C PHE A 61 8.26 2.70 -6.75
N MET A 62 7.04 2.35 -7.18
CA MET A 62 6.84 1.36 -8.23
C MET A 62 6.96 1.96 -9.64
N HIS A 63 7.44 3.21 -9.77
CA HIS A 63 7.77 3.93 -11.01
C HIS A 63 6.71 3.77 -12.12
N ILE A 64 5.44 3.62 -11.75
CA ILE A 64 4.36 3.32 -12.68
C ILE A 64 4.13 4.48 -13.64
N PHE A 65 4.34 5.71 -13.18
CA PHE A 65 4.14 6.92 -13.96
C PHE A 65 5.15 7.09 -15.10
N TYR A 66 6.32 6.45 -14.99
CA TYR A 66 7.41 6.54 -15.98
C TYR A 66 7.67 5.22 -16.72
N SER A 67 7.05 4.12 -16.29
CA SER A 67 7.30 2.81 -16.86
C SER A 67 6.33 2.44 -17.97
N THR A 68 6.69 1.40 -18.72
CA THR A 68 5.91 0.88 -19.85
C THR A 68 4.52 0.38 -19.42
N ARG A 69 3.54 0.49 -20.33
CA ARG A 69 2.14 0.10 -20.10
C ARG A 69 1.94 -1.33 -19.59
N LEU A 70 2.92 -2.21 -19.77
CA LEU A 70 2.92 -3.59 -19.25
C LEU A 70 2.93 -3.65 -17.71
N LEU A 71 3.71 -2.80 -17.03
CA LEU A 71 3.74 -2.78 -15.56
C LEU A 71 2.40 -2.31 -14.97
N TRP A 72 1.70 -1.41 -15.68
CA TRP A 72 0.38 -0.93 -15.27
C TRP A 72 -0.64 -2.08 -15.18
N VAL A 73 -0.64 -2.97 -16.18
CA VAL A 73 -1.55 -4.13 -16.22
C VAL A 73 -1.24 -5.12 -15.11
N ILE A 74 0.05 -5.40 -14.87
CA ILE A 74 0.47 -6.33 -13.81
C ILE A 74 0.09 -5.79 -12.43
N VAL A 75 0.34 -4.51 -12.15
CA VAL A 75 0.02 -3.89 -10.85
C VAL A 75 -1.48 -3.91 -10.59
N VAL A 76 -2.28 -3.49 -11.57
CA VAL A 76 -3.75 -3.53 -11.44
C VAL A 76 -4.25 -4.95 -11.27
N GLY A 77 -3.68 -5.92 -12.01
CA GLY A 77 -4.01 -7.34 -11.88
C GLY A 77 -3.68 -7.89 -10.49
N SER A 78 -2.48 -7.63 -9.97
CA SER A 78 -2.07 -8.06 -8.63
C SER A 78 -2.90 -7.41 -7.52
N PHE A 79 -3.21 -6.12 -7.64
CA PHE A 79 -4.04 -5.42 -6.66
C PHE A 79 -5.50 -5.89 -6.71
N GLY A 80 -6.05 -6.11 -7.91
CA GLY A 80 -7.37 -6.70 -8.11
C GLY A 80 -7.48 -8.10 -7.52
N TRP A 81 -6.45 -8.93 -7.74
CA TRP A 81 -6.34 -10.26 -7.14
C TRP A 81 -6.28 -10.22 -5.60
N LEU A 82 -5.46 -9.34 -5.04
CA LEU A 82 -5.36 -9.13 -3.58
C LEU A 82 -6.70 -8.70 -2.99
N CYS A 83 -7.36 -7.71 -3.60
CA CYS A 83 -8.69 -7.25 -3.17
C CYS A 83 -9.71 -8.39 -3.19
N LEU A 84 -9.69 -9.23 -4.24
CA LEU A 84 -10.56 -10.39 -4.34
C LEU A 84 -10.32 -11.37 -3.17
N MET A 85 -9.05 -11.70 -2.86
CA MET A 85 -8.73 -12.58 -1.73
C MET A 85 -9.16 -11.98 -0.38
N LEU A 86 -8.98 -10.68 -0.18
CA LEU A 86 -9.39 -9.98 1.05
C LEU A 86 -10.90 -10.00 1.23
N ILE A 87 -11.67 -9.69 0.17
CA ILE A 87 -13.13 -9.70 0.22
C ILE A 87 -13.66 -11.10 0.52
N LEU A 88 -13.14 -12.13 -0.16
CA LEU A 88 -13.55 -13.51 0.09
C LEU A 88 -13.23 -13.96 1.52
N THR A 89 -12.05 -13.61 2.03
CA THR A 89 -11.63 -13.98 3.39
C THR A 89 -12.48 -13.27 4.43
N LEU A 90 -12.69 -11.97 4.30
CA LEU A 90 -13.55 -11.21 5.22
C LEU A 90 -15.00 -11.71 5.14
N GLY A 91 -15.48 -12.05 3.95
CA GLY A 91 -16.79 -12.69 3.75
C GLY A 91 -16.93 -14.02 4.48
N ASP A 92 -15.90 -14.89 4.44
CA ASP A 92 -15.86 -16.14 5.22
C ASP A 92 -15.91 -15.86 6.73
N TYR A 93 -15.08 -14.92 7.21
CA TYR A 93 -15.05 -14.52 8.62
C TYR A 93 -16.39 -13.96 9.12
N VAL A 94 -17.05 -13.12 8.33
CA VAL A 94 -18.37 -12.55 8.68
C VAL A 94 -19.46 -13.63 8.66
N THR A 95 -19.39 -14.57 7.71
CA THR A 95 -20.37 -15.65 7.57
C THR A 95 -20.19 -16.73 8.64
N ARG A 96 -18.99 -16.85 9.23
CA ARG A 96 -18.78 -17.64 10.45
C ARG A 96 -19.49 -16.99 11.64
N HIS A 97 -20.81 -17.13 11.68
CA HIS A 97 -21.55 -17.00 12.92
C HIS A 97 -20.99 -18.07 13.85
N TRP A 98 -20.36 -17.65 14.95
CA TRP A 98 -19.87 -18.57 15.95
C TRP A 98 -21.07 -19.37 16.45
N ASP A 99 -21.06 -20.67 16.20
CA ASP A 99 -22.05 -21.63 16.66
C ASP A 99 -21.85 -21.80 18.19
N ILE A 100 -22.27 -20.82 19.02
CA ILE A 100 -22.19 -20.83 20.51
C ILE A 100 -23.25 -21.84 21.06
N GLN A 101 -23.53 -22.94 20.36
CA GLN A 101 -24.69 -23.78 20.68
C GLN A 101 -24.42 -25.28 20.84
N LYS A 102 -23.17 -25.76 20.93
CA LYS A 102 -22.90 -27.22 21.09
C LYS A 102 -22.25 -27.66 22.40
N HIS A 103 -22.00 -26.76 23.35
CA HIS A 103 -21.42 -27.12 24.66
C HIS A 103 -22.46 -27.21 25.80
N VAL A 104 -23.77 -27.26 25.49
CA VAL A 104 -24.88 -27.52 26.45
C VAL A 104 -25.44 -28.94 26.25
N PHE A 105 -24.57 -29.96 26.26
CA PHE A 105 -25.02 -31.35 26.40
C PHE A 105 -23.86 -32.21 26.93
N PHE A 106 -23.78 -32.30 28.26
CA PHE A 106 -23.45 -33.57 28.92
C PHE A 106 -24.74 -34.38 29.01
#